data_AF-A0A662D549-F1
#
_entry.id   AF-A0A662D549-F1
#
_cell.length_a   1.000
_cell.length_b   1.000
_cell.length_c   1.000
_cell.angle_alpha   90.00
_cell.angle_beta   90.00
_cell.angle_gamma   90.00
#
_symmetry.space_group_name_H-M   'P 1'
#
loop_
_entity.id
_entity.type
_entity.pdbx_description
1 polymer ?
#
loop_
_entity_poly.entity_id
_entity_poly.type
_entity_poly.pdbx_seq_one_letter_code
_entity_poly.pdbx_strand_id
1 'polypeptide(L)'
;MKKKIIFGIIIVVIIVGVVFSLTVFRGSSNGAVHYRTEKVTRGNIEAIVVTTGTINPVTLVDAGSQVSGKIAKIYVDFNSQVKKGDILAEIDQSSFLTRIKQNEANYESSKASLERARVSMETAKKKYERALKLFEQNLISPEEKETAESNYFNAVADYQA
;
A
#
# COMPACT_ATOMS: atom_id res chain seq x y z
N MET A 1 118.50 28.72 43.08
CA MET A 1 117.14 28.34 43.52
C MET A 1 116.00 28.81 42.60
N LYS A 2 116.26 29.30 41.36
CA LYS A 2 115.21 29.83 40.45
C LYS A 2 114.61 28.80 39.45
N LYS A 3 115.26 27.65 39.21
CA LYS A 3 114.81 26.62 38.25
C LYS A 3 113.64 25.73 38.74
N LYS A 4 113.45 25.58 40.06
CA LYS A 4 112.36 24.75 40.64
C LYS A 4 110.98 25.43 40.57
N ILE A 5 110.93 26.77 40.60
CA ILE A 5 109.68 27.54 40.54
C ILE A 5 109.09 27.52 39.11
N ILE A 6 109.94 27.61 38.09
CA ILE A 6 109.53 27.54 36.67
C ILE A 6 108.92 26.17 36.34
N PHE A 7 109.49 25.09 36.89
CA PHE A 7 108.97 23.73 36.70
C PHE A 7 107.59 23.53 37.36
N GLY A 8 107.36 24.15 38.52
CA GLY A 8 106.06 24.12 39.19
C GLY A 8 104.95 24.83 38.40
N ILE A 9 105.25 25.98 37.78
CA ILE A 9 104.28 26.73 36.97
C ILE A 9 103.89 25.96 35.70
N ILE A 10 104.87 25.30 35.05
CA ILE A 10 104.60 24.48 33.84
C ILE A 10 103.69 23.29 34.17
N ILE A 11 103.89 22.63 35.31
CA ILE A 11 103.03 21.53 35.76
C ILE A 11 101.60 22.01 36.00
N VAL A 12 101.41 23.18 36.63
CA VAL A 12 100.07 23.74 36.87
C VAL A 12 99.36 24.07 35.56
N VAL A 13 100.05 24.65 34.58
CA VAL A 13 99.46 24.95 33.26
C VAL A 13 99.05 23.68 32.51
N ILE A 14 99.85 22.62 32.60
CA ILE A 14 99.51 21.32 31.98
C ILE A 14 98.29 20.70 32.68
N ILE A 15 98.23 20.74 34.00
CA ILE A 15 97.08 20.20 34.76
C ILE A 15 95.81 20.98 34.41
N VAL A 16 95.86 22.32 34.36
CA VAL A 16 94.71 23.14 33.96
C VAL A 16 94.29 22.86 32.51
N GLY A 17 95.25 22.71 31.60
CA GLY A 17 94.97 22.35 30.20
C GLY A 17 94.31 20.97 30.04
N VAL A 18 94.76 19.98 30.80
CA VAL A 18 94.19 18.62 30.79
C VAL A 18 92.79 18.61 31.42
N VAL A 19 92.60 19.32 32.53
CA VAL A 19 91.28 19.43 33.18
C VAL A 19 90.29 20.15 32.26
N PHE A 20 90.71 21.22 31.59
CA PHE A 20 89.86 21.97 30.66
C PHE A 20 89.53 21.15 29.40
N SER A 21 90.48 20.39 28.86
CA SER A 21 90.23 19.48 27.74
C SER A 21 89.23 18.38 28.11
N LEU A 22 89.35 17.79 29.31
CA LEU A 22 88.47 16.72 29.77
C LEU A 22 87.05 17.21 30.11
N THR A 23 86.86 18.47 30.51
CA THR A 23 85.52 19.01 30.77
C THR A 23 84.82 19.46 29.49
N VAL A 24 85.55 20.02 28.51
CA VAL A 24 84.96 20.48 27.24
C VAL A 24 84.62 19.32 26.29
N PHE A 25 85.42 18.24 26.27
CA PHE A 25 85.13 17.08 25.41
C PHE A 25 84.06 16.11 25.96
N ARG A 26 83.61 16.28 27.20
CA ARG A 26 82.59 15.40 27.84
C ARG A 26 81.14 15.86 27.65
N GLY A 27 80.92 16.96 26.95
CA GLY A 27 79.61 17.61 26.86
C GLY A 27 79.00 17.61 25.47
N SER A 28 78.66 16.44 24.90
CA SER A 28 77.52 16.32 23.95
C SER A 28 77.29 14.85 23.54
N SER A 29 76.53 14.08 24.33
CA SER A 29 76.03 12.78 23.85
C SER A 29 74.67 12.36 24.40
N ASN A 30 73.83 13.29 24.85
CA ASN A 30 72.50 12.95 25.36
C ASN A 30 71.40 13.69 24.61
N GLY A 31 71.15 13.18 23.40
CA GLY A 31 69.92 13.40 22.65
C GLY A 31 69.45 12.08 22.04
N ALA A 32 69.46 10.99 22.80
CA ALA A 32 68.91 9.72 22.34
C ALA A 32 67.38 9.85 22.30
N VAL A 33 66.83 9.98 21.09
CA VAL A 33 65.39 10.04 20.84
C VAL A 33 64.77 8.71 21.25
N HIS A 34 63.90 8.73 22.25
CA HIS A 34 63.17 7.53 22.69
C HIS A 34 61.92 7.34 21.82
N TYR A 35 61.88 6.25 21.04
CA TYR A 35 60.71 5.86 20.25
C TYR A 35 59.81 4.92 21.04
N ARG A 36 58.50 5.17 20.99
CA ARG A 36 57.50 4.19 21.42
C ARG A 36 57.31 3.18 20.30
N THR A 37 57.73 1.95 20.52
CA THR A 37 57.50 0.83 19.60
C THR A 37 56.43 -0.10 20.15
N GLU A 38 55.73 -0.77 19.26
CA GLU A 38 54.74 -1.80 19.58
C GLU A 38 54.98 -3.04 18.70
N LYS A 39 54.67 -4.23 19.22
CA LYS A 39 54.89 -5.49 18.51
C LYS A 39 53.82 -5.65 17.43
N VAL A 40 54.24 -5.89 16.19
CA VAL A 40 53.31 -6.09 15.07
C VAL A 40 52.52 -7.39 15.27
N THR A 41 51.20 -7.28 15.34
CA THR A 41 50.26 -8.41 15.37
C THR A 41 49.47 -8.47 14.07
N ARG A 42 49.25 -9.67 13.54
CA ARG A 42 48.36 -9.89 12.40
C ARG A 42 46.96 -10.19 12.92
N GLY A 43 45.98 -9.43 12.44
CA GLY A 43 44.57 -9.62 12.73
C GLY A 43 43.74 -8.95 11.64
N ASN A 44 42.44 -9.22 11.62
CA ASN A 44 41.54 -8.56 10.69
C ASN A 44 41.35 -7.10 11.12
N ILE A 45 41.41 -6.18 10.15
CA ILE A 45 41.06 -4.78 10.35
C ILE A 45 39.68 -4.60 9.75
N GLU A 46 38.72 -4.22 10.58
CA GLU A 46 37.35 -3.95 10.16
C GLU A 46 37.12 -2.44 10.13
N ALA A 47 36.65 -1.94 9.00
CA ALA A 47 36.21 -0.56 8.86
C ALA A 47 34.69 -0.52 9.03
N ILE A 48 34.23 0.00 10.17
CA ILE A 48 32.80 0.15 10.45
C ILE A 48 32.34 1.47 9.85
N VAL A 49 31.37 1.42 8.94
CA VAL A 49 30.70 2.61 8.39
C VAL A 49 29.34 2.77 9.08
N VAL A 50 29.16 3.86 9.82
CA VAL A 50 27.89 4.18 10.47
C VAL A 50 27.04 5.02 9.52
N THR A 51 25.85 4.51 9.19
CA THR A 51 24.88 5.21 8.35
C THR A 51 23.51 5.22 9.01
N THR A 52 22.72 6.24 8.69
CA THR A 52 21.32 6.35 9.12
C THR A 52 20.41 6.00 7.95
N GLY A 53 19.39 5.19 8.21
CA GLY A 53 18.34 4.88 7.25
C GLY A 53 16.98 4.88 7.94
N THR A 54 15.91 5.06 7.16
CA THR A 54 14.53 4.96 7.64
C THR A 54 13.98 3.56 7.41
N ILE A 55 13.25 3.04 8.39
CA ILE A 55 12.56 1.75 8.27
C ILE A 55 11.14 2.03 7.80
N ASN A 56 10.73 1.35 6.72
CA ASN A 56 9.38 1.44 6.16
C ASN A 56 8.69 0.07 6.25
N PRO A 57 7.34 0.04 6.35
CA PRO A 57 6.60 -1.21 6.31
C PRO A 57 6.80 -1.93 4.97
N VAL A 58 6.83 -3.26 5.00
CA VAL A 58 6.94 -4.10 3.79
C VAL A 58 5.74 -3.91 2.85
N THR A 59 4.56 -3.63 3.41
CA THR A 59 3.34 -3.40 2.66
C THR A 59 2.54 -2.30 3.33
N LEU A 60 2.24 -1.25 2.56
CA LEU A 60 1.38 -0.14 2.96
C LEU A 60 0.21 -0.08 1.97
N VAL A 61 -1.02 -0.08 2.47
CA VAL A 61 -2.22 -0.01 1.65
C VAL A 61 -3.14 1.04 2.22
N ASP A 62 -3.50 2.01 1.39
CA ASP A 62 -4.51 3.01 1.73
C ASP A 62 -5.90 2.42 1.50
N ALA A 63 -6.65 2.20 2.58
CA ALA A 63 -8.02 1.72 2.52
C ALA A 63 -8.99 2.91 2.38
N GLY A 64 -9.66 3.01 1.24
CA GLY A 64 -10.66 4.04 0.95
C GLY A 64 -11.98 3.47 0.45
N SER A 65 -13.02 4.32 0.37
CA SER A 65 -14.30 3.96 -0.22
C SER A 65 -14.34 4.31 -1.72
N GLN A 66 -14.90 3.43 -2.54
CA GLN A 66 -15.18 3.71 -3.96
C GLN A 66 -16.47 4.52 -4.15
N VAL A 67 -17.36 4.54 -3.15
CA VAL A 67 -18.63 5.25 -3.21
C VAL A 67 -18.64 6.43 -2.25
N SER A 68 -19.16 7.55 -2.72
CA SER A 68 -19.36 8.74 -1.90
C SER A 68 -20.53 8.53 -0.95
N GLY A 69 -20.33 8.89 0.32
CA GLY A 69 -21.39 8.79 1.33
C GLY A 69 -20.89 9.25 2.70
N LYS A 70 -21.82 9.47 3.62
CA LYS A 70 -21.51 9.80 5.01
C LYS A 70 -21.11 8.54 5.76
N ILE A 71 -20.03 8.58 6.55
CA ILE A 71 -19.68 7.48 7.46
C ILE A 71 -20.73 7.42 8.57
N ALA A 72 -21.41 6.28 8.70
CA ALA A 72 -22.37 6.01 9.76
C ALA A 72 -21.67 5.50 11.02
N LYS A 73 -20.70 4.58 10.86
CA LYS A 73 -19.97 3.96 11.97
C LYS A 73 -18.53 3.66 11.58
N ILE A 74 -17.63 3.70 12.56
CA ILE A 74 -16.24 3.26 12.45
C ILE A 74 -16.03 2.20 13.53
N TYR A 75 -15.48 1.05 13.16
CA TYR A 75 -15.33 -0.12 14.04
C TYR A 75 -13.90 -0.33 14.54
N VAL A 76 -12.94 0.43 14.01
CA VAL A 76 -11.51 0.30 14.32
C VAL A 76 -10.92 1.63 14.71
N ASP A 77 -9.94 1.61 15.60
CA ASP A 77 -9.20 2.80 16.04
C ASP A 77 -7.72 2.68 15.63
N PHE A 78 -6.96 3.76 15.80
CA PHE A 78 -5.54 3.81 15.52
C PHE A 78 -4.79 2.65 16.22
N ASN A 79 -3.87 2.01 15.48
CA ASN A 79 -3.07 0.86 15.94
C ASN A 79 -3.88 -0.43 16.23
N SER A 80 -5.17 -0.49 15.84
CA SER A 80 -5.95 -1.72 15.92
C SER A 80 -5.46 -2.75 14.90
N GLN A 81 -5.26 -4.00 15.33
CA GLN A 81 -4.95 -5.11 14.43
C GLN A 81 -6.24 -5.60 13.76
N VAL A 82 -6.21 -5.72 12.43
CA VAL A 82 -7.36 -6.14 11.62
C VAL A 82 -6.98 -7.34 10.75
N LYS A 83 -7.97 -8.18 10.45
CA LYS A 83 -7.83 -9.34 9.57
C LYS A 83 -8.50 -9.07 8.23
N LYS A 84 -8.15 -9.88 7.23
CA LYS A 84 -8.77 -9.81 5.92
C LYS A 84 -10.27 -10.10 6.04
N GLY A 85 -11.09 -9.14 5.59
CA GLY A 85 -12.55 -9.24 5.60
C GLY A 85 -13.23 -8.51 6.75
N ASP A 86 -12.47 -7.95 7.69
CA ASP A 86 -13.03 -7.18 8.79
C ASP A 86 -13.65 -5.86 8.28
N ILE A 87 -14.82 -5.52 8.81
CA ILE A 87 -15.50 -4.27 8.51
C ILE A 87 -14.81 -3.16 9.30
N LEU A 88 -14.16 -2.23 8.61
CA LEU A 88 -13.45 -1.12 9.24
C LEU A 88 -14.38 0.07 9.52
N ALA A 89 -15.27 0.36 8.57
CA ALA A 89 -16.24 1.44 8.66
C ALA A 89 -17.48 1.09 7.83
N GLU A 90 -18.61 1.66 8.21
CA GLU A 90 -19.89 1.52 7.54
C GLU A 90 -20.38 2.89 7.09
N ILE A 91 -20.78 2.97 5.82
CA ILE A 91 -21.37 4.16 5.20
C ILE A 91 -22.88 4.12 5.43
N ASP A 92 -23.51 5.29 5.55
CA ASP A 92 -24.96 5.42 5.63
C ASP A 92 -25.63 4.80 4.38
N GLN A 93 -26.40 3.75 4.62
CA GLN A 93 -27.03 2.93 3.58
C GLN A 93 -28.47 3.38 3.25
N SER A 94 -29.00 4.39 3.93
CA SER A 94 -30.43 4.77 3.83
C SER A 94 -30.88 5.05 2.39
N SER A 95 -30.08 5.79 1.61
CA SER A 95 -30.37 6.08 0.20
C SER A 95 -30.30 4.83 -0.68
N PHE A 96 -29.32 3.96 -0.46
CA PHE A 96 -29.15 2.71 -1.19
C PHE A 96 -30.31 1.75 -0.94
N LEU A 97 -30.71 1.57 0.33
CA LEU A 97 -31.86 0.76 0.71
C LEU A 97 -33.16 1.30 0.12
N THR A 98 -33.33 2.62 0.09
CA THR A 98 -34.49 3.26 -0.55
C THR A 98 -34.54 2.96 -2.05
N ARG A 99 -33.39 3.02 -2.72
CA ARG A 99 -33.29 2.70 -4.15
C ARG A 99 -33.57 1.21 -4.43
N ILE A 100 -33.11 0.32 -3.56
CA ILE A 100 -33.43 -1.12 -3.64
C ILE A 100 -34.94 -1.32 -3.54
N LYS A 101 -35.59 -0.72 -2.54
CA LYS A 101 -37.06 -0.81 -2.37
C LYS A 101 -37.82 -0.25 -3.58
N GLN A 102 -37.38 0.87 -4.15
CA GLN A 102 -37.99 1.43 -5.36
C GLN A 102 -37.86 0.48 -6.55
N ASN A 103 -36.67 -0.12 -6.73
CA ASN A 103 -36.44 -1.07 -7.81
C ASN A 103 -37.27 -2.36 -7.63
N GLU A 104 -37.42 -2.83 -6.39
CA GLU A 104 -38.25 -3.98 -6.06
C GLU A 104 -39.74 -3.71 -6.34
N ALA A 105 -40.24 -2.52 -5.97
CA ALA A 105 -41.60 -2.11 -6.29
C ALA A 105 -41.82 -1.99 -7.82
N ASN A 106 -40.84 -1.46 -8.55
CA ASN A 106 -40.90 -1.40 -10.01
C ASN A 106 -40.92 -2.79 -10.63
N TYR A 107 -40.09 -3.71 -10.12
CA TYR A 107 -40.06 -5.10 -10.55
C TYR A 107 -41.41 -5.80 -10.35
N GLU A 108 -42.02 -5.67 -9.16
CA GLU A 108 -43.34 -6.25 -8.89
C GLU A 108 -44.44 -5.64 -9.77
N SER A 109 -44.38 -4.33 -10.05
CA SER A 109 -45.30 -3.67 -10.98
C SER A 109 -45.16 -4.18 -12.41
N SER A 110 -43.92 -4.36 -12.90
CA SER A 110 -43.63 -4.93 -14.20
C SER A 110 -44.09 -6.39 -14.28
N LYS A 111 -43.87 -7.18 -13.24
CA LYS A 111 -44.33 -8.57 -13.14
C LYS A 111 -45.85 -8.67 -13.16
N ALA A 112 -46.55 -7.81 -12.41
CA ALA A 112 -48.01 -7.75 -12.45
C ALA A 112 -48.54 -7.33 -13.83
N SER A 113 -47.82 -6.43 -14.52
CA SER A 113 -48.16 -6.03 -15.89
C SER A 113 -47.94 -7.15 -16.91
N LEU A 114 -46.86 -7.92 -16.77
CA LEU A 114 -46.61 -9.11 -17.58
C LEU A 114 -47.72 -10.17 -17.38
N GLU A 115 -48.13 -10.40 -16.13
CA GLU A 115 -49.22 -11.35 -15.84
C GLU A 115 -50.56 -10.89 -16.42
N ARG A 116 -50.86 -9.58 -16.36
CA ARG A 116 -52.04 -9.01 -17.04
C ARG A 116 -51.97 -9.21 -18.56
N ALA A 117 -50.82 -8.95 -19.18
CA ALA A 117 -50.62 -9.16 -20.61
C ALA A 117 -50.78 -10.64 -20.99
N ARG A 118 -50.26 -11.55 -20.17
CA ARG A 118 -50.44 -13.00 -20.33
C ARG A 118 -51.92 -13.39 -20.31
N VAL A 119 -52.66 -12.96 -19.30
CA VAL A 119 -54.10 -13.27 -19.17
C VAL A 119 -54.90 -12.69 -20.34
N SER A 120 -54.55 -11.48 -20.79
CA SER A 120 -55.15 -10.85 -21.97
C SER A 120 -54.91 -11.69 -23.23
N MET A 121 -53.66 -12.12 -23.46
CA MET A 121 -53.27 -12.99 -24.57
C MET A 121 -53.99 -14.34 -24.54
N GLU A 122 -54.06 -15.00 -23.37
CA GLU A 122 -54.78 -16.27 -23.22
C GLU A 122 -56.29 -16.11 -23.51
N THR A 123 -56.87 -14.97 -23.12
CA THR A 123 -58.29 -14.66 -23.38
C THR A 123 -58.52 -14.41 -24.87
N ALA A 124 -57.66 -13.64 -25.53
CA ALA A 124 -57.72 -13.37 -26.96
C ALA A 124 -57.54 -14.66 -27.77
N LYS A 125 -56.60 -15.53 -27.36
CA LYS A 125 -56.40 -16.85 -27.95
C LYS A 125 -57.67 -17.70 -27.91
N LYS A 126 -58.31 -17.81 -26.74
CA LYS A 126 -59.57 -18.57 -26.59
C LYS A 126 -60.70 -18.02 -27.47
N LYS A 127 -60.76 -16.68 -27.65
CA LYS A 127 -61.74 -16.04 -28.55
C LYS A 127 -61.45 -16.37 -30.01
N TYR A 128 -60.19 -16.29 -30.44
CA TYR A 128 -59.77 -16.65 -31.79
C TYR A 128 -60.04 -18.13 -32.10
N GLU A 129 -59.68 -19.05 -31.21
CA GLU A 129 -59.96 -20.48 -31.36
C GLU A 129 -61.47 -20.78 -31.46
N ARG A 130 -62.29 -20.03 -30.72
CA ARG A 130 -63.75 -20.13 -30.84
C ARG A 130 -64.26 -19.60 -32.17
N ALA A 131 -63.76 -18.46 -32.63
CA ALA A 131 -64.13 -17.88 -33.91
C ALA A 131 -63.74 -18.81 -35.07
N LEU A 132 -62.55 -19.42 -35.03
CA LEU A 132 -62.14 -20.43 -36.00
C LEU A 132 -63.14 -21.60 -36.11
N LYS A 133 -63.52 -22.18 -34.97
CA LYS A 133 -64.49 -23.30 -34.94
C LYS A 133 -65.87 -22.91 -35.49
N LEU A 134 -66.35 -21.70 -35.17
CA LEU A 134 -67.63 -21.21 -35.68
C LEU A 134 -67.57 -20.89 -37.18
N PHE A 135 -66.43 -20.38 -37.65
CA PHE A 135 -66.20 -20.08 -39.06
C PHE A 135 -66.16 -21.37 -39.90
N GLU A 136 -65.50 -22.42 -39.40
CA GLU A 136 -65.52 -23.77 -40.02
C GLU A 136 -66.94 -24.34 -40.12
N GLN A 137 -67.82 -23.96 -39.20
CA GLN A 137 -69.24 -24.33 -39.20
C GLN A 137 -70.11 -23.38 -40.05
N ASN A 138 -69.52 -22.39 -40.74
CA ASN A 138 -70.20 -21.33 -41.49
C ASN A 138 -71.20 -20.50 -40.64
N LEU A 139 -70.93 -20.35 -39.33
CA LEU A 139 -71.81 -19.63 -38.39
C LEU A 139 -71.44 -18.15 -38.19
N ILE A 140 -70.27 -17.72 -38.68
CA ILE A 140 -69.77 -16.33 -38.57
C ILE A 140 -69.16 -15.85 -39.89
N SER A 141 -68.98 -14.54 -40.05
CA SER A 141 -68.38 -13.94 -41.23
C SER A 141 -66.84 -14.02 -41.23
N PRO A 142 -66.18 -13.89 -42.41
CA PRO A 142 -64.71 -13.78 -42.48
C PRO A 142 -64.15 -12.59 -41.69
N GLU A 143 -64.86 -11.46 -41.68
CA GLU A 143 -64.47 -10.24 -40.96
C GLU A 143 -64.40 -10.45 -39.44
N GLU A 144 -65.36 -11.20 -38.88
CA GLU A 144 -65.38 -11.54 -37.45
C GLU A 144 -64.18 -12.43 -37.06
N LYS A 145 -63.80 -13.37 -37.95
CA LYS A 145 -62.60 -14.20 -37.77
C LYS A 145 -61.33 -13.34 -37.80
N GLU A 146 -61.17 -12.49 -38.82
CA GLU A 146 -59.98 -11.62 -38.97
C GLU A 146 -59.85 -10.65 -37.79
N THR A 147 -60.97 -10.14 -37.28
CA THR A 147 -60.98 -9.28 -36.09
C THR A 147 -60.48 -10.04 -34.85
N ALA A 148 -60.93 -11.29 -34.67
CA ALA A 148 -60.45 -12.13 -33.56
C ALA A 148 -58.96 -12.48 -33.70
N GLU A 149 -58.48 -12.68 -34.92
CA GLU A 149 -57.08 -12.95 -35.24
C GLU A 149 -56.17 -11.76 -34.93
N SER A 150 -56.54 -10.57 -35.45
CA SER A 150 -55.83 -9.32 -35.20
C SER A 150 -55.74 -9.01 -33.69
N ASN A 151 -56.84 -9.20 -32.96
CA ASN A 151 -56.86 -9.03 -31.50
C ASN A 151 -55.93 -10.00 -30.77
N TYR A 152 -55.81 -11.25 -31.24
CA TYR A 152 -54.86 -12.20 -30.67
C TYR A 152 -53.41 -11.79 -30.95
N PHE A 153 -53.09 -11.39 -32.18
CA PHE A 153 -51.73 -10.95 -32.51
C PHE A 153 -51.30 -9.70 -31.75
N ASN A 154 -52.19 -8.72 -31.58
CA ASN A 154 -51.92 -7.55 -30.74
C ASN A 154 -51.62 -7.96 -29.29
N ALA A 155 -52.42 -8.86 -28.71
CA ALA A 155 -52.19 -9.34 -27.35
C ALA A 155 -50.90 -10.18 -27.21
N VAL A 156 -50.48 -10.89 -28.26
CA VAL A 156 -49.18 -11.58 -28.30
C VAL A 156 -48.03 -10.58 -28.34
N ALA A 157 -48.14 -9.53 -29.15
CA ALA A 157 -47.14 -8.46 -29.20
C ALA A 157 -47.00 -7.76 -27.84
N ASP A 158 -48.11 -7.47 -27.17
CA ASP A 158 -48.12 -6.86 -25.83
C ASP A 158 -47.51 -7.76 -24.74
N TYR A 159 -47.57 -9.08 -24.89
CA TYR A 159 -46.96 -10.03 -23.96
C TYR A 159 -45.45 -10.23 -24.21
N GLN A 160 -44.99 -10.04 -25.44
CA GLN A 160 -43.59 -10.18 -25.84
C GLN A 160 -42.77 -8.90 -25.69
N ALA A 161 -43.42 -7.75 -25.47
CA ALA A 161 -42.79 -6.45 -25.23
C ALA A 161 -42.20 -6.34 -23.82
#